data_AF-A0A3N0BZ19-F1
#
_entry.id   AF-A0A3N0BZ19-F1
#
_cell.length_a   1.000
_cell.length_b   1.000
_cell.length_c   1.000
_cell.angle_alpha   90.00
_cell.angle_beta   90.00
_cell.angle_gamma   90.00
#
_symmetry.space_group_name_H-M   'P 1'
#
loop_
_entity.id
_entity.type
_entity.pdbx_description
1 polymer ?
#
loop_
_entity_poly.entity_id
_entity_poly.type
_entity_poly.pdbx_seq_one_letter_code
_entity_poly.pdbx_strand_id
1 'polypeptide(L)'
;MDRFPVNLTSAKCELLDRILQEFQYEEYVKTDRVLHIFKGNAILASEYLHLLSQLNLIILIGEVYGHPLPALIGKQSGLEIFLSDGGFMRRLELRKMHEETGKSMIELQKEIMDLRNQLASCREIIAKQEMAMLDMDGELKRLETGMENEDY
;
A
#
# COMPACT_ATOMS: atom_id res chain seq x y z
N MET A 1 12.48 -11.04 2.04
CA MET A 1 11.02 -11.06 2.22
C MET A 1 10.72 -10.58 3.61
N ASP A 2 10.32 -9.31 3.76
CA ASP A 2 9.91 -8.72 5.04
C ASP A 2 8.69 -9.48 5.59
N ARG A 3 8.91 -10.32 6.60
CA ARG A 3 7.85 -10.99 7.36
C ARG A 3 7.19 -10.00 8.31
N PHE A 4 6.64 -8.91 7.76
CA PHE A 4 5.88 -7.98 8.57
C PHE A 4 4.49 -8.57 8.86
N PRO A 5 4.09 -8.75 10.14
CA PRO A 5 2.84 -9.40 10.47
C PRO A 5 1.68 -8.64 9.82
N VAL A 6 0.87 -9.37 9.05
CA VAL A 6 -0.12 -8.78 8.14
C VAL A 6 -1.25 -8.03 8.88
N ASN A 7 -1.37 -8.14 10.21
CA ASN A 7 -2.51 -7.63 11.00
C ASN A 7 -2.13 -6.67 12.16
N LEU A 8 -1.06 -5.89 12.05
CA LEU A 8 -0.72 -4.88 13.05
C LEU A 8 -1.54 -3.59 12.84
N THR A 9 -2.39 -3.25 13.82
CA THR A 9 -3.10 -1.95 13.85
C THR A 9 -2.17 -0.84 14.36
N SER A 10 -2.52 0.43 14.11
CA SER A 10 -1.75 1.60 14.57
C SER A 10 -1.43 1.52 16.06
N ALA A 11 -2.43 1.19 16.88
CA ALA A 11 -2.26 1.06 18.33
C ALA A 11 -1.26 -0.05 18.71
N LYS A 12 -1.21 -1.15 17.95
CA LYS A 12 -0.23 -2.23 18.18
C LYS A 12 1.18 -1.79 17.80
N CYS A 13 1.34 -1.11 16.67
CA CYS A 13 2.61 -0.56 16.22
C CYS A 13 3.16 0.46 17.22
N GLU A 14 2.32 1.38 17.70
CA GLU A 14 2.72 2.35 18.73
C GLU A 14 3.16 1.68 20.03
N LEU A 15 2.46 0.64 20.48
CA LEU A 15 2.85 -0.10 21.68
C LEU A 15 4.19 -0.81 21.47
N LEU A 16 4.38 -1.45 20.31
CA LEU A 16 5.67 -2.08 19.96
C LEU A 16 6.80 -1.06 19.94
N ASP A 17 6.61 0.08 19.28
CA ASP A 17 7.61 1.15 19.22
C ASP A 17 7.91 1.71 20.62
N ARG A 18 6.91 1.85 21.51
CA ARG A 18 7.14 2.26 22.91
C ARG A 18 7.98 1.26 23.70
N ILE A 19 7.72 -0.05 23.53
CA ILE A 19 8.54 -1.10 24.17
C ILE A 19 9.98 -0.99 23.69
N LEU A 20 10.17 -0.79 22.39
CA LEU A 20 11.50 -0.65 21.80
C LEU A 20 12.21 0.64 22.22
N GLN A 21 11.47 1.72 22.44
CA GLN A 21 12.00 2.99 22.96
C GLN A 21 12.46 2.89 24.42
N GLU A 22 11.91 1.98 25.23
CA GLU A 22 12.39 1.77 26.61
C GLU A 22 13.84 1.27 26.66
N PHE A 23 14.34 0.65 25.59
CA PHE A 23 15.73 0.23 25.51
C PHE A 23 16.69 1.42 25.48
N GLN A 24 16.30 2.59 24.97
CA GLN A 24 17.16 3.78 24.83
C GLN A 24 18.63 3.40 24.48
N TYR A 25 19.53 3.45 25.48
CA TYR A 25 20.94 3.09 25.40
C TYR A 25 21.31 1.79 26.15
N GLU A 26 20.36 1.17 26.86
CA GLU A 26 20.56 -0.07 27.61
C GLU A 26 20.53 -1.29 26.67
N GLU A 27 21.52 -2.17 26.78
CA GLU A 27 21.54 -3.46 26.06
C GLU A 27 20.48 -4.44 26.60
N TYR A 28 20.05 -4.26 27.85
CA TYR A 28 19.11 -5.13 28.54
C TYR A 28 18.08 -4.32 29.32
N VAL A 29 16.80 -4.67 29.18
CA VAL A 29 15.70 -4.06 29.90
C VAL A 29 15.03 -5.10 30.80
N LYS A 30 14.73 -4.71 32.05
CA LYS A 30 13.95 -5.53 32.97
C LYS A 30 12.49 -5.58 32.56
N THR A 31 11.87 -6.74 32.70
CA THR A 31 10.50 -6.95 32.26
C THR A 31 9.47 -6.16 33.05
N ASP A 32 9.79 -5.76 34.30
CA ASP A 32 8.96 -4.84 35.09
C ASP A 32 8.72 -3.50 34.37
N ARG A 33 9.75 -2.96 33.68
CA ARG A 33 9.62 -1.69 32.91
C ARG A 33 8.66 -1.85 31.74
N VAL A 34 8.74 -2.97 31.03
CA VAL A 34 7.79 -3.30 29.96
C VAL A 34 6.39 -3.52 30.53
N LEU A 35 6.27 -4.17 31.69
CA LEU A 35 4.99 -4.40 32.36
C LEU A 35 4.26 -3.09 32.70
N HIS A 36 5.01 -2.04 33.04
CA HIS A 36 4.44 -0.70 33.28
C HIS A 36 3.76 -0.13 32.03
N ILE A 37 4.29 -0.37 30.83
CA ILE A 37 3.66 0.05 29.56
C ILE A 37 2.29 -0.63 29.39
N PHE A 38 2.18 -1.90 29.79
CA PHE A 38 0.96 -2.70 29.70
C PHE A 38 0.03 -2.55 30.89
N LYS A 39 0.27 -1.59 31.80
CA LYS A 39 -0.51 -1.38 33.03
C LYS A 39 -0.68 -2.66 33.85
N GLY A 40 0.33 -3.52 33.89
CA GLY A 40 0.30 -4.79 34.63
C GLY A 40 -0.32 -5.97 33.86
N ASN A 41 -0.71 -5.83 32.59
CA ASN A 41 -1.19 -6.95 31.80
C ASN A 41 -0.03 -7.81 31.26
N ALA A 42 0.35 -8.81 32.06
CA ALA A 42 1.46 -9.70 31.77
C ALA A 42 1.25 -10.59 30.54
N ILE A 43 -0.01 -10.97 30.25
CA ILE A 43 -0.34 -11.85 29.12
C ILE A 43 -0.12 -11.09 27.81
N LEU A 44 -0.70 -9.89 27.68
CA LEU A 44 -0.47 -9.05 26.52
C LEU A 44 1.00 -8.74 26.34
N ALA A 45 1.69 -8.31 27.40
CA ALA A 45 3.12 -8.04 27.35
C ALA A 45 3.92 -9.23 26.78
N SER A 46 3.60 -10.47 27.18
CA SER A 46 4.24 -11.66 26.65
C SER A 46 4.01 -11.85 25.14
N GLU A 47 2.80 -11.60 24.64
CA GLU A 47 2.47 -11.74 23.22
C GLU A 47 3.26 -10.74 22.36
N TYR A 48 3.35 -9.49 22.79
CA TYR A 48 4.12 -8.46 22.07
C TYR A 48 5.63 -8.73 22.15
N LEU A 49 6.13 -9.21 23.29
CA LEU A 49 7.55 -9.59 23.42
C LEU A 49 7.89 -10.80 22.54
N HIS A 50 7.01 -11.80 22.50
CA HIS A 50 7.20 -12.95 21.63
C HIS A 50 7.19 -12.53 20.16
N LEU A 51 6.29 -11.61 19.78
CA LEU A 51 6.26 -11.05 18.44
C LEU A 51 7.56 -10.30 18.08
N LEU A 52 8.05 -9.45 18.98
CA LEU A 52 9.33 -8.74 18.78
C LEU A 52 10.52 -9.70 18.67
N SER A 53 10.48 -10.81 19.42
CA SER A 53 11.48 -11.87 19.34
C SER A 53 11.42 -12.62 18.01
N GLN A 54 10.23 -12.96 17.53
CA GLN A 54 10.03 -13.56 16.20
C GLN A 54 10.51 -12.66 15.05
N LEU A 55 10.45 -11.34 15.25
CA LEU A 55 10.93 -10.35 14.30
C LEU A 55 12.43 -10.07 14.40
N ASN A 56 13.17 -10.79 15.26
CA ASN A 56 14.59 -10.59 15.49
C ASN A 56 14.93 -9.14 15.88
N LEU A 57 14.11 -8.54 16.75
CA LEU A 57 14.35 -7.21 17.30
C LEU A 57 14.83 -7.27 18.75
N ILE A 58 14.40 -8.30 19.49
CA ILE A 58 14.77 -8.54 20.88
C ILE A 58 15.12 -10.01 21.14
N ILE A 59 15.85 -10.25 22.21
CA ILE A 59 16.14 -11.58 22.78
C ILE A 59 15.45 -11.67 24.13
N LEU A 60 14.71 -12.75 24.38
CA LEU A 60 14.13 -13.03 25.69
C LEU A 60 15.16 -13.83 26.50
N ILE A 61 15.51 -13.35 27.69
CA ILE A 61 16.54 -13.95 28.56
C ILE A 61 15.89 -14.36 29.89
N GLY A 62 16.09 -15.62 30.27
CA GLY A 62 15.55 -16.17 31.51
C GLY A 62 14.04 -16.41 31.44
N GLU A 63 13.61 -17.25 30.48
CA GLU A 63 12.26 -17.81 30.50
C GLU A 63 12.10 -18.69 31.76
N VAL A 64 11.16 -18.33 32.62
CA VAL A 64 10.89 -19.05 33.86
C VAL A 64 9.62 -19.88 33.68
N TYR A 65 9.72 -21.19 33.91
CA TYR A 65 8.57 -22.10 33.85
C TYR A 65 7.44 -21.60 34.78
N GLY A 66 6.26 -21.34 34.21
CA GLY A 66 5.08 -20.89 34.96
C GLY A 66 4.90 -19.37 35.05
N HIS A 67 5.85 -18.57 34.56
CA HIS A 67 5.68 -17.12 34.43
C HIS A 67 5.54 -16.71 32.97
N PRO A 68 4.57 -15.84 32.62
CA PRO A 68 4.34 -15.41 31.25
C PRO A 68 5.46 -14.51 30.71
N LEU A 69 6.40 -14.07 31.55
CA LEU A 69 7.33 -13.02 31.23
C LEU A 69 8.77 -13.45 31.53
N PRO A 70 9.73 -13.15 30.62
CA PRO A 70 11.13 -13.45 30.85
C PRO A 70 11.69 -12.57 31.98
N ALA A 71 12.84 -12.94 32.53
CA ALA A 71 13.51 -12.14 33.56
C ALA A 71 14.14 -10.85 32.99
N LEU A 72 14.71 -10.94 31.79
CA LEU A 72 15.38 -9.85 31.09
C LEU A 72 15.07 -9.89 29.59
N ILE A 73 15.12 -8.72 28.97
CA ILE A 73 14.95 -8.59 27.53
C ILE A 73 16.21 -7.93 26.99
N GLY A 74 16.91 -8.61 26.10
CA GLY A 74 18.10 -8.11 25.42
C GLY A 74 17.78 -7.45 24.08
N LYS A 75 18.55 -6.43 23.73
CA LYS A 75 18.51 -5.74 22.44
C LYS A 75 19.24 -6.56 21.38
N GLN A 76 18.64 -6.75 20.20
CA GLN A 76 19.36 -7.28 19.04
C GLN A 76 20.01 -6.16 18.21
N SER A 77 21.09 -6.50 17.50
CA SER A 77 21.87 -5.60 16.64
C SER A 77 21.08 -4.97 15.49
N GLY A 78 19.89 -5.49 15.15
CA GLY A 78 18.99 -4.89 14.16
C GLY A 78 18.05 -3.80 14.71
N LEU A 79 17.94 -3.65 16.04
CA LEU A 79 16.93 -2.79 16.65
C LEU A 79 17.20 -1.30 16.40
N GLU A 80 18.45 -0.86 16.48
CA GLU A 80 18.79 0.56 16.30
C GLU A 80 18.52 1.03 14.88
N ILE A 81 18.85 0.20 13.90
CA ILE A 81 18.57 0.46 12.49
C ILE A 81 17.06 0.52 12.29
N PHE A 82 16.32 -0.43 12.87
CA PHE A 82 14.87 -0.47 12.78
C PHE A 82 14.18 0.77 13.39
N LEU A 83 14.64 1.24 14.55
CA LEU A 83 14.14 2.46 15.17
C LEU A 83 14.55 3.72 14.39
N SER A 84 15.77 3.75 13.85
CA SER A 84 16.26 4.84 13.01
C SER A 84 15.49 4.96 11.69
N ASP A 85 15.02 3.82 11.16
CA ASP A 85 14.14 3.74 9.99
C ASP A 85 12.69 4.17 10.30
N GLY A 86 12.40 4.61 11.53
CA GLY A 86 11.07 5.08 11.96
C GLY A 86 10.14 3.99 12.49
N GLY A 87 10.67 2.81 12.80
CA GLY A 87 9.97 1.78 13.57
C GLY A 87 8.79 1.11 12.86
N PHE A 88 7.88 0.56 13.66
CA PHE A 88 6.69 -0.11 13.18
C PHE A 88 5.70 0.87 12.54
N MET A 89 5.61 2.09 13.07
CA MET A 89 4.73 3.14 12.52
C MET A 89 5.12 3.55 11.10
N ARG A 90 6.41 3.79 10.83
CA ARG A 90 6.86 4.16 9.47
C ARG A 90 6.58 3.07 8.45
N ARG A 91 6.78 1.79 8.83
CA ARG A 91 6.46 0.66 7.95
C ARG A 91 4.96 0.54 7.67
N LEU A 92 4.11 0.84 8.65
CA LEU A 92 2.66 0.88 8.46
C LEU A 92 2.25 1.99 7.50
N GLU A 93 2.82 3.18 7.63
CA GLU A 93 2.58 4.30 6.71
C GLU A 93 3.00 3.96 5.28
N LEU A 94 4.19 3.40 5.10
CA LEU A 94 4.69 2.98 3.80
C LEU A 94 3.77 1.94 3.15
N ARG A 95 3.21 1.00 3.93
CA ARG A 95 2.22 0.04 3.42
C ARG A 95 0.94 0.75 2.97
N LYS A 96 0.38 1.65 3.78
CA LYS A 96 -0.83 2.41 3.42
C LYS A 96 -0.62 3.21 2.14
N MET A 97 0.50 3.92 2.04
CA MET A 97 0.88 4.67 0.85
C MET A 97 0.99 3.77 -0.39
N HIS A 98 1.57 2.57 -0.24
CA HIS A 98 1.67 1.59 -1.31
C HIS A 98 0.29 1.08 -1.76
N GLU A 99 -0.61 0.78 -0.81
CA GLU A 99 -1.99 0.37 -1.09
C GLU A 99 -2.79 1.49 -1.79
N GLU A 100 -2.65 2.74 -1.34
CA GLU A 100 -3.29 3.91 -1.96
C GLU A 100 -2.77 4.16 -3.38
N THR A 101 -1.45 4.06 -3.57
CA THR A 101 -0.83 4.16 -4.90
C THR A 101 -1.33 3.05 -5.82
N GLY A 102 -1.47 1.81 -5.30
CA GLY A 102 -2.01 0.68 -6.05
C GLY A 102 -3.46 0.91 -6.50
N LYS A 103 -4.31 1.46 -5.63
CA LYS A 103 -5.70 1.83 -5.99
C LYS A 103 -5.74 2.92 -7.07
N SER A 104 -4.95 3.97 -6.90
CA SER A 104 -4.85 5.05 -7.88
C SER A 104 -4.37 4.55 -9.25
N MET A 105 -3.42 3.61 -9.29
CA MET A 105 -2.96 3.01 -10.55
C MET A 105 -4.08 2.24 -11.27
N ILE A 106 -4.92 1.50 -10.54
CA ILE A 106 -6.07 0.77 -11.12
C ILE A 106 -7.10 1.76 -11.67
N GLU A 107 -7.37 2.86 -10.95
CA GLU A 107 -8.28 3.91 -11.40
C GLU A 107 -7.77 4.58 -12.70
N LEU A 108 -6.49 4.92 -12.77
CA LEU A 108 -5.87 5.47 -13.97
C LEU A 108 -5.90 4.51 -15.16
N GLN A 109 -5.66 3.21 -14.93
CA GLN A 109 -5.78 2.20 -15.99
C GLN A 109 -7.20 2.10 -16.54
N LYS A 110 -8.21 2.20 -15.66
CA LYS A 110 -9.61 2.23 -16.06
C LYS A 110 -9.92 3.47 -16.90
N GLU A 111 -9.49 4.64 -16.47
CA GLU A 111 -9.69 5.89 -17.20
C GLU A 111 -9.03 5.86 -18.60
N ILE A 112 -7.81 5.33 -18.70
CA ILE A 112 -7.13 5.12 -20.00
C ILE A 112 -7.96 4.20 -20.91
N MET A 113 -8.53 3.13 -20.36
CA MET A 113 -9.35 2.20 -21.14
C MET A 113 -10.63 2.86 -21.63
N ASP A 114 -11.30 3.64 -20.78
CA ASP A 114 -12.51 4.39 -21.14
C ASP A 114 -12.22 5.44 -22.22
N LEU A 115 -11.13 6.19 -22.10
CA LEU A 115 -10.70 7.17 -23.11
C LEU A 115 -10.36 6.49 -24.46
N ARG A 116 -9.71 5.33 -24.43
CA ARG A 116 -9.43 4.55 -25.66
C ARG A 116 -10.72 4.10 -26.34
N ASN A 117 -11.71 3.67 -25.57
CA ASN A 117 -13.02 3.27 -26.10
C ASN A 117 -13.75 4.48 -26.72
N GLN A 118 -13.74 5.63 -26.05
CA GLN A 118 -14.31 6.86 -26.59
C GLN A 118 -13.60 7.29 -27.89
N LEU A 119 -12.27 7.24 -27.92
CA LEU A 119 -11.48 7.55 -29.11
C LEU A 119 -11.85 6.62 -30.29
N ALA A 120 -11.99 5.33 -30.03
CA ALA A 120 -12.40 4.35 -31.04
C ALA A 120 -13.80 4.67 -31.59
N SER A 121 -14.75 4.99 -30.70
CA SER A 121 -16.11 5.39 -31.09
C SER A 121 -16.11 6.67 -31.93
N CYS A 122 -15.34 7.69 -31.55
CA CYS A 122 -15.22 8.93 -32.32
C CYS A 122 -14.64 8.68 -33.71
N ARG A 123 -13.61 7.84 -33.82
CA ARG A 123 -13.02 7.45 -35.12
C ARG A 123 -14.03 6.75 -36.03
N GLU A 124 -14.87 5.89 -35.48
CA GLU A 124 -15.91 5.22 -36.25
C GLU A 124 -16.96 6.21 -36.77
N ILE A 125 -17.36 7.18 -35.93
CA ILE A 125 -18.30 8.24 -36.33
C ILE A 125 -17.69 9.10 -37.44
N ILE A 126 -16.43 9.52 -37.29
CA ILE A 126 -15.72 10.31 -38.32
C ILE A 126 -15.67 9.54 -39.64
N ALA A 127 -15.29 8.26 -39.62
CA ALA A 127 -15.23 7.44 -40.84
C ALA A 127 -16.60 7.31 -41.53
N LYS A 128 -17.69 7.16 -40.74
CA LYS A 128 -19.06 7.15 -41.28
C LYS A 128 -19.44 8.48 -41.92
N GLN A 129 -19.08 9.60 -41.29
CA GLN A 129 -19.36 10.94 -41.82
C GLN A 129 -18.54 11.22 -43.09
N GLU A 130 -17.27 10.83 -43.13
CA GLU A 130 -16.41 10.95 -44.32
C GLU A 130 -16.97 10.19 -45.52
N MET A 131 -17.44 8.95 -45.30
CA MET A 131 -18.10 8.17 -46.35
C MET A 131 -19.38 8.84 -46.86
N ALA A 132 -20.23 9.33 -45.94
CA ALA A 132 -21.47 10.02 -46.33
C ALA A 132 -21.20 11.31 -47.12
N MET A 133 -20.14 12.06 -46.78
CA MET A 133 -19.74 13.24 -47.55
C MET A 133 -19.26 12.87 -48.96
N LEU A 134 -18.49 11.78 -49.11
CA LEU A 134 -18.05 11.31 -50.42
C LEU A 134 -19.22 10.89 -51.31
N ASP A 135 -20.21 10.19 -50.74
CA ASP A 135 -21.42 9.79 -51.47
C ASP A 135 -22.22 11.01 -51.95
N MET A 136 -22.41 12.00 -51.08
CA MET A 136 -23.08 13.26 -51.44
C MET A 136 -22.33 14.04 -52.52
N ASP A 137 -21.00 14.13 -52.44
CA ASP A 137 -20.18 14.81 -53.45
C ASP A 137 -20.28 14.10 -54.82
N GLY A 138 -20.38 12.76 -54.82
CA GLY A 138 -20.63 11.98 -56.02
C GLY A 138 -22.03 12.18 -56.62
N GLU A 139 -23.06 12.36 -55.78
CA GLU A 139 -24.41 12.71 -56.22
C GLU A 139 -24.47 14.13 -56.82
N LEU A 140 -23.84 15.11 -56.17
CA LEU A 140 -23.78 16.48 -56.68
C LEU A 140 -23.14 16.54 -58.07
N LYS A 141 -21.99 15.88 -58.26
CA LYS A 141 -21.33 15.83 -59.58
C LYS A 141 -22.20 15.19 -60.67
N ARG A 142 -22.96 14.14 -60.33
CA ARG A 142 -23.88 13.49 -61.27
C ARG A 142 -25.04 14.41 -61.67
N LEU A 143 -25.57 15.19 -60.72
CA LEU A 143 -26.59 16.19 -61.00
C LEU A 143 -26.06 17.32 -61.88
N GLU A 144 -24.88 17.86 -61.58
CA GLU A 144 -24.21 18.89 -62.40
C GLU A 144 -24.01 18.41 -63.84
N THR A 145 -23.47 17.20 -64.03
CA THR A 145 -23.23 16.64 -65.37
C THR A 145 -24.56 16.33 -66.10
N GLY A 146 -25.61 15.94 -65.38
CA GLY A 146 -26.93 15.69 -65.95
C GLY A 146 -27.59 16.97 -66.48
N MET A 147 -27.47 18.07 -65.74
CA MET A 147 -28.00 19.37 -66.14
C MET A 147 -27.27 19.93 -67.37
N GLU A 148 -25.95 19.77 -67.47
CA GLU A 148 -25.17 20.20 -68.65
C GLU A 148 -25.56 19.45 -69.95
N ASN A 149 -26.13 18.25 -69.85
CA ASN A 149 -26.52 17.44 -71.00
C ASN A 149 -28.00 17.64 -71.44
N GLU A 150 -28.83 18.32 -70.64
CA GLU A 150 -30.22 18.63 -70.98
C GLU A 150 -30.40 19.98 -71.69
N ASP A 151 -29.34 20.79 -71.79
CA ASP A 151 -29.33 22.12 -72.43
C ASP A 151 -28.98 22.12 -73.95
N TYR A 152 -29.13 20.98 -74.65
CA TYR A 152 -28.92 20.84 -76.12
C TYR A 152 -30.18 20.48 -76.90
#